data_AF-A0A6J1S8Z5-F1
#
_entry.id   AF-A0A6J1S8Z5-F1
#
_cell.length_a   1.000
_cell.length_b   1.000
_cell.length_c   1.000
_cell.angle_alpha   90.00
_cell.angle_beta   90.00
_cell.angle_gamma   90.00
#
_symmetry.space_group_name_H-M   'P 1'
#
loop_
_entity.id
_entity.type
_entity.pdbx_description
1 polymer ?
#
loop_
_entity_poly.entity_id
_entity_poly.type
_entity_poly.pdbx_seq_one_letter_code
_entity_poly.pdbx_strand_id
1 'polypeptide(L)'
;MTESQSDQGTLSLRNKSLIKRNMNRNHSNNMRAGYVAVNEQYLHKTGLRGRKTYAFWTLIMLLFFMAIGNLMLTFTILGVLRLGQGMESLELVPEASLIKFFGAIDLDKIYKRDGKLEGFHDAPLELTGNNGSVIVKLVETGEANQPKLVSNQGGTTIQGIKSFDIHDPKTGQTIFSTDFPNFGLPQGVEKLDIKLARTHRIVSPIDKDLTLSAESYVRIKGIEGTHMDGKQILWKADQDIFLKSVNGSVILDAPKGIFLDVKNMPIATSESNKPGKPVTLQYKVCVCVPNGKVFRVPVVQGLSHKNSGCNYYSSEIDPCM
;
A
#
# COMPACT_ATOMS: atom_id res chain seq x y z
N MET A 1 11.59 -116.37 10.64
CA MET A 1 11.79 -115.93 12.03
C MET A 1 10.69 -114.91 12.30
N THR A 2 9.62 -115.17 13.06
CA THR A 2 9.56 -115.47 14.53
C THR A 2 10.42 -114.47 15.32
N GLU A 3 9.97 -113.75 16.35
CA GLU A 3 8.68 -113.62 17.04
C GLU A 3 8.69 -112.33 17.91
N SER A 4 7.66 -111.82 18.61
CA SER A 4 6.26 -112.24 18.84
C SER A 4 5.34 -111.00 19.11
N GLN A 5 4.12 -111.21 19.61
CA GLN A 5 3.17 -110.17 20.06
C GLN A 5 3.38 -109.72 21.52
N SER A 6 2.96 -108.50 21.90
CA SER A 6 2.08 -108.25 23.08
C SER A 6 1.76 -106.77 23.37
N ASP A 7 0.51 -106.53 23.75
CA ASP A 7 -0.02 -105.43 24.58
C ASP A 7 0.32 -103.95 24.26
N GLN A 8 -0.45 -103.37 23.33
CA GLN A 8 -1.04 -102.05 23.57
C GLN A 8 -2.16 -102.13 24.61
N GLY A 9 -1.79 -102.43 25.86
CA GLY A 9 -2.71 -102.49 26.99
C GLY A 9 -3.31 -101.11 27.30
N THR A 10 -4.63 -100.97 27.13
CA THR A 10 -5.37 -99.79 27.55
C THR A 10 -5.22 -99.58 29.06
N LEU A 11 -4.42 -98.58 29.46
CA LEU A 11 -4.24 -98.20 30.86
C LEU A 11 -5.59 -97.94 31.54
N SER A 12 -6.01 -98.93 32.33
CA SER A 12 -7.28 -98.96 33.06
C SER A 12 -7.55 -97.66 33.80
N LEU A 13 -8.83 -97.28 33.89
CA LEU A 13 -9.28 -96.10 34.66
C LEU A 13 -8.76 -96.11 36.10
N ARG A 14 -8.51 -97.31 36.67
CA ARG A 14 -7.88 -97.50 37.99
C ARG A 14 -6.40 -97.10 38.00
N ASN A 15 -5.63 -97.41 36.97
CA ASN A 15 -4.23 -96.99 36.85
C ASN A 15 -4.14 -95.48 36.59
N LYS A 16 -5.03 -94.92 35.77
CA LYS A 16 -5.13 -93.46 35.57
C LYS A 16 -5.49 -92.71 36.86
N SER A 17 -6.39 -93.25 37.69
CA SER A 17 -6.76 -92.61 38.97
C SER A 17 -5.69 -92.76 40.05
N LEU A 18 -4.95 -93.89 40.08
CA LEU A 18 -3.79 -94.07 40.96
C LEU A 18 -2.64 -93.11 40.60
N ILE A 19 -2.32 -92.95 39.31
CA ILE A 19 -1.33 -91.96 38.85
C ILE A 19 -1.76 -90.54 39.26
N LYS A 20 -3.04 -90.17 39.04
CA LYS A 20 -3.57 -88.86 39.42
C LYS A 20 -3.52 -88.63 40.95
N ARG A 21 -3.80 -89.65 41.77
CA ARG A 21 -3.67 -89.57 43.24
C ARG A 21 -2.21 -89.44 43.68
N ASN A 22 -1.28 -90.16 43.07
CA ASN A 22 0.13 -90.12 43.45
C ASN A 22 0.77 -88.75 43.09
N MET A 23 0.44 -88.18 41.91
CA MET A 23 0.84 -86.81 41.57
C MET A 23 0.28 -85.78 42.55
N ASN A 24 -0.99 -85.90 42.96
CA ASN A 24 -1.59 -84.95 43.90
C ASN A 24 -0.95 -85.02 45.31
N ARG A 25 -0.53 -86.22 45.75
CA ARG A 25 0.22 -86.41 47.01
C ARG A 25 1.66 -85.86 46.92
N ASN A 26 2.26 -85.89 45.74
CA ASN A 26 3.59 -85.30 45.51
C ASN A 26 3.55 -83.76 45.41
N HIS A 27 2.40 -83.18 45.05
CA HIS A 27 2.20 -81.72 45.01
C HIS A 27 1.87 -81.09 46.37
N SER A 28 1.40 -81.84 47.38
CA SER A 28 1.03 -81.26 48.68
C SER A 28 2.20 -81.06 49.66
N ASN A 29 3.33 -81.74 49.46
CA ASN A 29 4.35 -81.89 50.51
C ASN A 29 5.73 -81.29 50.15
N ASN A 30 5.84 -80.45 49.11
CA ASN A 30 7.13 -79.86 48.74
C ASN A 30 7.07 -78.35 48.44
N MET A 31 6.62 -77.57 49.43
CA MET A 31 6.85 -76.11 49.50
C MET A 31 8.30 -75.82 49.94
N ARG A 32 9.28 -76.27 49.15
CA ARG A 32 10.67 -75.80 49.20
C ARG A 32 11.24 -75.75 47.79
N ALA A 33 12.00 -74.70 47.49
CA ALA A 33 12.40 -74.36 46.13
C ALA A 33 13.23 -75.47 45.46
N GLY A 34 12.84 -75.86 44.23
CA GLY A 34 13.58 -76.85 43.44
C GLY A 34 12.76 -77.49 42.33
N TYR A 35 12.75 -76.84 41.16
CA TYR A 35 12.54 -77.42 39.82
C TYR A 35 11.45 -78.53 39.65
N VAL A 36 10.27 -78.13 39.17
CA VAL A 36 9.28 -79.09 38.64
C VAL A 36 9.74 -79.57 37.27
N ALA A 37 10.05 -80.87 37.12
CA ALA A 37 10.43 -81.46 35.85
C ALA A 37 9.26 -81.40 34.84
N VAL A 38 9.36 -80.49 33.86
CA VAL A 38 8.35 -80.34 32.80
C VAL A 38 8.54 -81.45 31.76
N ASN A 39 7.57 -82.35 31.66
CA ASN A 39 7.65 -83.49 30.76
C ASN A 39 7.31 -83.06 29.31
N GLU A 40 8.34 -82.90 28.48
CA GLU A 40 8.31 -82.22 27.18
C GLU A 40 7.33 -82.85 26.16
N GLN A 41 7.11 -84.16 26.23
CA GLN A 41 6.28 -84.90 25.28
C GLN A 41 4.79 -84.48 25.29
N TYR A 42 4.30 -83.90 26.40
CA TYR A 42 2.94 -83.36 26.46
C TYR A 42 2.80 -81.93 25.94
N LEU A 43 3.89 -81.15 25.90
CA LEU A 43 3.84 -79.75 25.48
C LEU A 43 3.65 -79.63 23.96
N HIS A 44 4.22 -80.55 23.18
CA HIS A 44 4.03 -80.61 21.72
C HIS A 44 2.59 -80.91 21.28
N LYS A 45 1.77 -81.52 22.14
CA LYS A 45 0.38 -81.90 21.79
C LYS A 45 -0.66 -80.84 22.19
N THR A 46 -0.25 -79.76 22.86
CA THR A 46 -1.12 -78.63 23.18
C THR A 46 -0.63 -77.38 22.43
N GLY A 47 -1.41 -76.94 21.43
CA GLY A 47 -1.04 -75.87 20.49
C GLY A 47 -0.96 -74.44 21.06
N LEU A 48 -0.52 -74.27 22.31
CA LEU A 48 -0.43 -72.98 23.00
C LEU A 48 0.65 -72.05 22.43
N ARG A 49 1.68 -72.58 21.74
CA ARG A 49 2.77 -71.76 21.20
C ARG A 49 2.35 -70.93 19.98
N GLY A 50 1.53 -71.49 19.08
CA GLY A 50 1.11 -70.81 17.84
C GLY A 50 0.12 -69.65 18.07
N ARG A 51 -0.92 -69.85 18.89
CA ARG A 51 -1.99 -68.84 19.09
C ARG A 51 -1.50 -67.50 19.65
N LYS A 52 -0.48 -67.50 20.52
CA LYS A 52 0.11 -66.26 21.07
C LYS A 52 0.94 -65.50 20.05
N THR A 53 1.62 -66.20 19.13
CA THR A 53 2.35 -65.58 18.02
C THR A 53 1.41 -64.87 17.05
N TYR A 54 0.25 -65.46 16.73
CA TYR A 54 -0.76 -64.76 15.90
C TYR A 54 -1.27 -63.48 16.57
N ALA A 55 -1.59 -63.50 17.87
CA ALA A 55 -2.02 -62.30 18.60
C ALA A 55 -0.97 -61.17 18.57
N PHE A 56 0.32 -61.52 18.66
CA PHE A 56 1.43 -60.59 18.55
C PHE A 56 1.53 -59.98 17.15
N TRP A 57 1.47 -60.79 16.08
CA TRP A 57 1.46 -60.29 14.70
C TRP A 57 0.23 -59.43 14.36
N THR A 58 -0.95 -59.75 14.89
CA THR A 58 -2.14 -58.89 14.71
C THR A 58 -2.00 -57.55 15.42
N LEU A 59 -1.35 -57.50 16.58
CA LEU A 59 -1.09 -56.25 17.29
C LEU A 59 -0.06 -55.39 16.54
N ILE A 60 1.01 -56.00 16.01
CA ILE A 60 1.98 -55.32 15.14
C ILE A 60 1.29 -54.76 13.89
N MET A 61 0.44 -55.54 13.21
CA MET A 61 -0.30 -55.07 12.03
C MET A 61 -1.24 -53.91 12.37
N LEU A 62 -1.97 -53.98 13.49
CA LEU A 62 -2.84 -52.89 13.94
C LEU A 62 -2.03 -51.60 14.22
N LEU A 63 -0.87 -51.73 14.87
CA LEU A 63 0.03 -50.60 15.16
C LEU A 63 0.66 -50.03 13.88
N PHE A 64 0.95 -50.88 12.88
CA PHE A 64 1.42 -50.47 11.56
C PHE A 64 0.33 -49.71 10.77
N PHE A 65 -0.92 -50.18 10.78
CA PHE A 65 -2.05 -49.44 10.19
C PHE A 65 -2.29 -48.10 10.89
N MET A 66 -2.16 -48.05 12.23
CA MET A 66 -2.23 -46.79 12.98
C MET A 66 -1.10 -45.82 12.60
N ALA A 67 0.12 -46.33 12.42
CA ALA A 67 1.26 -45.54 11.96
C ALA A 67 1.06 -45.02 10.51
N ILE A 68 0.53 -45.84 9.60
CA ILE A 68 0.16 -45.41 8.24
C ILE A 68 -0.95 -44.36 8.27
N GLY A 69 -1.96 -44.52 9.12
CA GLY A 69 -3.04 -43.54 9.30
C GLY A 69 -2.49 -42.18 9.74
N ASN A 70 -1.61 -42.17 10.74
CA ASN A 70 -0.93 -40.95 11.19
C ASN A 70 -0.02 -40.34 10.11
N LEU A 71 0.68 -41.18 9.33
CA LEU A 71 1.52 -40.73 8.21
C LEU A 71 0.68 -40.07 7.10
N MET A 72 -0.42 -40.69 6.68
CA MET A 72 -1.36 -40.15 5.70
C MET A 72 -2.03 -38.86 6.18
N LEU A 73 -2.42 -38.80 7.45
CA LEU A 73 -2.95 -37.59 8.06
C LEU A 73 -1.91 -36.47 8.07
N THR A 74 -0.65 -36.79 8.39
CA THR A 74 0.47 -35.83 8.33
C THR A 74 0.70 -35.32 6.91
N PHE A 75 0.73 -36.19 5.90
CA PHE A 75 0.82 -35.78 4.48
C PHE A 75 -0.37 -34.92 4.05
N THR A 76 -1.59 -35.26 4.50
CA THR A 76 -2.80 -34.49 4.18
C THR A 76 -2.74 -33.08 4.80
N ILE A 77 -2.29 -32.98 6.06
CA ILE A 77 -2.04 -31.70 6.73
C ILE A 77 -0.99 -30.89 5.97
N LEU A 78 0.16 -31.47 5.61
CA LEU A 78 1.22 -30.80 4.84
C LEU A 78 0.72 -30.28 3.48
N GLY A 79 -0.12 -31.06 2.79
CA GLY A 79 -0.75 -30.65 1.53
C GLY A 79 -1.74 -29.50 1.70
N VAL A 80 -2.65 -29.58 2.68
CA VAL A 80 -3.66 -28.53 2.94
C VAL A 80 -3.04 -27.23 3.45
N LEU A 81 -2.00 -27.30 4.29
CA LEU A 81 -1.22 -26.13 4.71
C LEU A 81 -0.30 -25.56 3.61
N ARG A 82 -0.32 -26.12 2.40
CA ARG A 82 0.48 -25.69 1.23
C ARG A 82 1.99 -25.61 1.47
N LEU A 83 2.51 -26.31 2.48
CA LEU A 83 3.94 -26.29 2.85
C LEU A 83 4.84 -26.86 1.75
N GLY A 84 4.30 -27.63 0.79
CA GLY A 84 4.99 -28.07 -0.42
C GLY A 84 4.84 -27.12 -1.61
N GLN A 85 3.60 -26.80 -2.01
CA GLN A 85 3.33 -26.06 -3.25
C GLN A 85 3.77 -24.57 -3.25
N GLY A 86 4.08 -23.99 -2.09
CA GLY A 86 4.70 -22.65 -2.01
C GLY A 86 6.23 -22.65 -2.05
N MET A 87 6.88 -23.82 -1.97
CA MET A 87 8.34 -23.94 -1.80
C MET A 87 9.08 -24.58 -2.99
N GLU A 88 8.36 -25.19 -3.95
CA GLU A 88 8.95 -25.71 -5.21
C GLU A 88 9.70 -24.62 -6.01
N SER A 89 9.27 -23.37 -5.83
CA SER A 89 9.80 -22.16 -6.45
C SER A 89 10.86 -21.41 -5.65
N LEU A 90 11.39 -21.97 -4.56
CA LEU A 90 12.33 -21.30 -3.65
C LEU A 90 13.67 -22.05 -3.59
N GLU A 91 14.74 -21.41 -4.07
CA GLU A 91 16.12 -21.87 -3.93
C GLU A 91 16.87 -20.99 -2.94
N LEU A 92 17.46 -21.60 -1.92
CA LEU A 92 18.44 -20.93 -1.08
C LEU A 92 19.79 -20.99 -1.80
N VAL A 93 20.47 -19.86 -1.92
CA VAL A 93 21.82 -19.76 -2.51
C VAL A 93 22.80 -19.40 -1.37
N PRO A 94 23.38 -20.38 -0.66
CA PRO A 94 24.15 -20.12 0.57
C PRO A 94 25.39 -19.26 0.32
N GLU A 95 26.08 -19.48 -0.81
CA GLU A 95 27.30 -18.76 -1.18
C GLU A 95 27.08 -17.24 -1.32
N ALA A 96 25.89 -16.83 -1.79
CA ALA A 96 25.51 -15.43 -1.92
C ALA A 96 24.67 -14.91 -0.73
N SER A 97 24.27 -15.79 0.20
CA SER A 97 23.26 -15.49 1.24
C SER A 97 21.94 -14.93 0.68
N LEU A 98 21.53 -15.40 -0.51
CA LEU A 98 20.33 -14.96 -1.20
C LEU A 98 19.23 -16.02 -1.18
N ILE A 99 17.98 -15.56 -1.19
CA ILE A 99 16.79 -16.39 -1.44
C ILE A 99 16.35 -16.06 -2.86
N LYS A 100 16.28 -17.08 -3.71
CA LYS A 100 15.93 -16.99 -5.12
C LYS A 100 14.54 -17.55 -5.33
N PHE A 101 13.70 -16.76 -6.00
CA PHE A 101 12.32 -17.07 -6.31
C PHE A 101 12.18 -17.37 -7.80
N PHE A 102 11.40 -18.39 -8.15
CA PHE A 102 11.20 -18.85 -9.53
C PHE A 102 9.73 -18.94 -9.92
N GLY A 103 9.37 -18.50 -11.12
CA GLY A 103 8.00 -18.58 -11.62
C GLY A 103 7.02 -17.73 -10.79
N ALA A 104 5.74 -18.08 -10.85
CA ALA A 104 4.69 -17.37 -10.12
C ALA A 104 4.54 -17.91 -8.69
N ILE A 105 4.90 -17.10 -7.69
CA ILE A 105 4.76 -17.44 -6.28
C ILE A 105 3.73 -16.51 -5.62
N ASP A 106 2.76 -17.09 -4.93
CA ASP A 106 1.76 -16.38 -4.15
C ASP A 106 2.24 -16.19 -2.70
N LEU A 107 2.63 -14.96 -2.34
CA LEU A 107 3.18 -14.58 -1.04
C LEU A 107 2.42 -13.37 -0.47
N ASP A 108 1.60 -13.58 0.57
CA ASP A 108 0.80 -12.53 1.22
C ASP A 108 1.67 -11.38 1.78
N LYS A 109 2.75 -11.71 2.50
CA LYS A 109 3.66 -10.73 3.12
C LYS A 109 5.10 -11.22 3.07
N ILE A 110 5.97 -10.40 2.49
CA ILE A 110 7.43 -10.60 2.49
C ILE A 110 8.04 -9.55 3.43
N TYR A 111 8.80 -10.00 4.44
CA TYR A 111 9.59 -9.12 5.30
C TYR A 111 11.07 -9.38 5.05
N LYS A 112 11.78 -8.38 4.51
CA LYS A 112 13.20 -8.47 4.18
C LYS A 112 13.99 -7.37 4.89
N ARG A 113 14.95 -7.77 5.72
CA ARG A 113 15.68 -6.85 6.62
C ARG A 113 16.66 -5.91 5.91
N ASP A 114 17.16 -6.29 4.74
CA ASP A 114 18.08 -5.48 3.93
C ASP A 114 17.36 -4.54 2.95
N GLY A 115 16.02 -4.61 2.85
CA GLY A 115 15.19 -3.77 2.00
C GLY A 115 15.34 -3.97 0.48
N LYS A 116 16.18 -4.89 0.02
CA LYS A 116 16.49 -5.06 -1.41
C LYS A 116 15.60 -6.08 -2.10
N LEU A 117 14.90 -5.68 -3.16
CA LEU A 117 14.18 -6.58 -4.05
C LEU A 117 14.72 -6.37 -5.47
N GLU A 118 15.34 -7.40 -6.03
CA GLU A 118 16.13 -7.32 -7.26
C GLU A 118 15.65 -8.41 -8.24
N GLY A 119 15.54 -8.05 -9.52
CA GLY A 119 15.31 -9.00 -10.62
C GLY A 119 16.63 -9.53 -11.19
N PHE A 120 16.56 -10.41 -12.19
CA PHE A 120 17.75 -10.80 -12.94
C PHE A 120 18.11 -9.73 -13.98
N HIS A 121 19.36 -9.69 -14.41
CA HIS A 121 19.83 -8.73 -15.43
C HIS A 121 18.94 -8.71 -16.69
N ASP A 122 18.49 -9.89 -17.14
CA ASP A 122 17.70 -10.05 -18.36
C ASP A 122 16.20 -10.29 -18.10
N ALA A 123 15.72 -10.24 -16.84
CA ALA A 123 14.32 -10.50 -16.50
C ALA A 123 13.79 -9.52 -15.43
N PRO A 124 12.72 -8.76 -15.72
CA PRO A 124 12.17 -7.79 -14.77
C PRO A 124 11.60 -8.49 -13.52
N LEU A 125 11.66 -7.81 -12.38
CA LEU A 125 10.91 -8.21 -11.20
C LEU A 125 9.45 -7.78 -11.34
N GLU A 126 8.56 -8.74 -11.59
CA GLU A 126 7.12 -8.49 -11.64
C GLU A 126 6.47 -8.73 -10.28
N LEU A 127 5.76 -7.72 -9.77
CA LEU A 127 4.98 -7.79 -8.53
C LEU A 127 3.51 -7.55 -8.85
N THR A 128 2.69 -8.61 -8.78
CA THR A 128 1.28 -8.59 -9.21
C THR A 128 0.30 -8.77 -8.05
N GLY A 129 -0.61 -7.82 -7.85
CA GLY A 129 -1.71 -7.93 -6.89
C GLY A 129 -3.01 -8.39 -7.56
N ASN A 130 -3.35 -9.67 -7.49
CA ASN A 130 -4.59 -10.21 -8.04
C ASN A 130 -5.81 -9.66 -7.26
N ASN A 131 -6.58 -8.75 -7.88
CA ASN A 131 -7.66 -7.99 -7.22
C ASN A 131 -7.21 -7.26 -5.93
N GLY A 132 -5.92 -6.91 -5.82
CA GLY A 132 -5.34 -6.38 -4.59
C GLY A 132 -4.28 -5.30 -4.84
N SER A 133 -3.99 -4.54 -3.79
CA SER A 133 -2.93 -3.52 -3.78
C SER A 133 -1.55 -4.16 -3.58
N VAL A 134 -0.58 -3.81 -4.42
CA VAL A 134 0.84 -4.08 -4.10
C VAL A 134 1.32 -2.95 -3.18
N ILE A 135 1.81 -3.29 -1.99
CA ILE A 135 2.21 -2.30 -0.98
C ILE A 135 3.62 -2.59 -0.48
N VAL A 136 4.57 -1.74 -0.86
CA VAL A 136 5.94 -1.76 -0.34
C VAL A 136 6.05 -0.70 0.76
N LYS A 137 6.54 -1.09 1.94
CA LYS A 137 6.70 -0.21 3.11
C LYS A 137 8.08 -0.41 3.72
N LEU A 138 8.77 0.66 4.06
CA LEU A 138 9.92 0.57 4.95
C LEU A 138 9.41 0.50 6.39
N VAL A 139 9.50 -0.69 7.01
CA VAL A 139 9.02 -0.91 8.38
C VAL A 139 10.10 -0.47 9.37
N GLU A 140 10.13 0.83 9.66
CA GLU A 140 10.97 1.41 10.70
C GLU A 140 10.17 1.65 11.99
N THR A 141 10.75 1.26 13.13
CA THR A 141 10.05 1.24 14.42
C THR A 141 10.01 2.64 15.04
N GLY A 142 8.88 3.34 14.88
CA GLY A 142 8.56 4.53 15.68
C GLY A 142 8.11 5.77 14.91
N GLU A 143 8.29 5.84 13.59
CA GLU A 143 7.80 6.96 12.79
C GLU A 143 6.39 6.76 12.26
N ALA A 144 5.61 7.86 12.24
CA ALA A 144 4.25 7.90 11.71
C ALA A 144 4.18 8.15 10.20
N ASN A 145 5.26 8.63 9.58
CA ASN A 145 5.31 9.02 8.15
C ASN A 145 6.28 8.12 7.36
N GLN A 146 6.08 6.80 7.45
CA GLN A 146 6.99 5.82 6.88
C GLN A 146 7.00 5.84 5.34
N PRO A 147 8.17 5.69 4.69
CA PRO A 147 8.28 5.50 3.24
C PRO A 147 7.38 4.37 2.75
N LYS A 148 6.47 4.69 1.83
CA LYS A 148 5.42 3.79 1.36
C LYS A 148 5.16 3.97 -0.12
N LEU A 149 5.22 2.88 -0.87
CA LEU A 149 4.74 2.79 -2.25
C LEU A 149 3.49 1.90 -2.29
N VAL A 150 2.43 2.40 -2.91
CA VAL A 150 1.16 1.70 -3.10
C VAL A 150 0.84 1.68 -4.59
N SER A 151 0.68 0.49 -5.18
CA SER A 151 0.23 0.34 -6.57
C SER A 151 -1.14 -0.33 -6.60
N ASN A 152 -2.12 0.38 -7.15
CA ASN A 152 -3.53 0.01 -7.25
C ASN A 152 -4.03 0.13 -8.69
N GLN A 153 -5.22 -0.42 -8.99
CA GLN A 153 -5.91 -0.19 -10.26
C GLN A 153 -6.14 1.30 -10.59
N GLY A 154 -6.24 2.15 -9.56
CA GLY A 154 -6.38 3.61 -9.71
C GLY A 154 -5.06 4.39 -9.85
N GLY A 155 -3.92 3.70 -9.93
CA GLY A 155 -2.58 4.31 -10.07
C GLY A 155 -1.61 3.97 -8.93
N THR A 156 -0.41 4.53 -9.03
CA THR A 156 0.71 4.32 -8.10
C THR A 156 0.97 5.57 -7.29
N THR A 157 1.00 5.43 -5.96
CA THR A 157 1.19 6.52 -5.00
C THR A 157 2.42 6.26 -4.13
N ILE A 158 3.33 7.22 -4.06
CA ILE A 158 4.53 7.15 -3.21
C ILE A 158 4.44 8.25 -2.14
N GLN A 159 4.68 7.90 -0.88
CA GLN A 159 4.49 8.76 0.30
C GLN A 159 5.63 8.55 1.31
N GLY A 160 5.82 9.51 2.23
CA GLY A 160 6.82 9.40 3.31
C GLY A 160 8.27 9.45 2.83
N ILE A 161 8.54 9.93 1.61
CA ILE A 161 9.87 9.98 1.01
C ILE A 161 10.38 11.43 0.88
N LYS A 162 11.71 11.59 0.90
CA LYS A 162 12.38 12.86 0.59
C LYS A 162 12.57 13.01 -0.92
N SER A 163 13.11 11.98 -1.57
CA SER A 163 13.36 11.93 -3.02
C SER A 163 12.78 10.66 -3.64
N PHE A 164 12.46 10.71 -4.94
CA PHE A 164 12.18 9.55 -5.78
C PHE A 164 12.94 9.70 -7.10
N ASP A 165 13.80 8.71 -7.37
CA ASP A 165 14.70 8.68 -8.51
C ASP A 165 14.44 7.42 -9.34
N ILE A 166 14.43 7.57 -10.67
CA ILE A 166 14.35 6.46 -11.64
C ILE A 166 15.63 6.52 -12.47
N HIS A 167 16.35 5.40 -12.54
CA HIS A 167 17.58 5.27 -13.33
C HIS A 167 17.36 4.35 -14.53
N ASP A 168 18.05 4.62 -15.63
CA ASP A 168 18.15 3.71 -16.76
C ASP A 168 18.96 2.46 -16.33
N PRO A 169 18.40 1.24 -16.42
CA PRO A 169 19.10 0.02 -16.04
C PRO A 169 20.36 -0.26 -16.88
N LYS A 170 20.48 0.31 -18.09
CA LYS A 170 21.63 0.06 -18.99
C LYS A 170 22.76 1.07 -18.82
N THR A 171 22.44 2.35 -18.61
CA THR A 171 23.44 3.43 -18.50
C THR A 171 23.70 3.89 -17.06
N GLY A 172 22.82 3.52 -16.11
CA GLY A 172 22.84 4.04 -14.74
C GLY A 172 22.43 5.52 -14.63
N GLN A 173 22.10 6.19 -15.74
CA GLN A 173 21.75 7.59 -15.76
C GLN A 173 20.36 7.81 -15.14
N THR A 174 20.23 8.82 -14.28
CA THR A 174 18.93 9.24 -13.74
C THR A 174 18.01 9.77 -14.85
N ILE A 175 16.95 9.03 -15.16
CA ILE A 175 15.88 9.40 -16.11
C ILE A 175 14.93 10.41 -15.46
N PHE A 176 14.61 10.21 -14.17
CA PHE A 176 13.67 11.01 -13.41
C PHE A 176 14.19 11.20 -11.99
N SER A 177 13.98 12.38 -11.41
CA SER A 177 14.31 12.69 -10.02
C SER A 177 13.38 13.78 -9.50
N THR A 178 12.84 13.62 -8.30
CA THR A 178 12.09 14.70 -7.61
C THR A 178 13.01 15.75 -6.96
N ASP A 179 14.28 15.41 -6.72
CA ASP A 179 15.25 16.33 -6.09
C ASP A 179 15.83 17.34 -7.11
N PHE A 180 15.68 17.08 -8.42
CA PHE A 180 16.19 17.97 -9.46
C PHE A 180 15.20 19.11 -9.79
N PRO A 181 15.61 20.39 -9.65
CA PRO A 181 14.71 21.53 -9.89
C PRO A 181 14.37 21.76 -11.36
N ASN A 182 15.14 21.17 -12.29
CA ASN A 182 14.92 21.26 -13.73
C ASN A 182 14.10 20.06 -14.23
N PHE A 183 12.94 19.83 -13.61
CA PHE A 183 12.01 18.78 -14.05
C PHE A 183 11.35 19.16 -15.38
N GLY A 184 11.66 18.40 -16.43
CA GLY A 184 10.84 18.39 -17.65
C GLY A 184 9.55 17.63 -17.38
N LEU A 185 8.43 18.35 -17.28
CA LEU A 185 7.10 17.74 -17.12
C LEU A 185 6.84 16.77 -18.28
N PRO A 186 6.60 15.47 -18.03
CA PRO A 186 6.24 14.53 -19.09
C PRO A 186 4.88 14.87 -19.67
N GLN A 187 4.62 14.43 -20.90
CA GLN A 187 3.32 14.59 -21.51
C GLN A 187 2.25 13.86 -20.68
N GLY A 188 1.12 14.52 -20.43
CA GLY A 188 0.00 13.99 -19.64
C GLY A 188 -0.15 14.56 -18.21
N VAL A 189 0.75 15.41 -17.73
CA VAL A 189 0.54 16.10 -16.45
C VAL A 189 -0.57 17.15 -16.58
N GLU A 190 -1.73 16.89 -15.96
CA GLU A 190 -2.88 17.81 -16.02
C GLU A 190 -2.90 18.86 -14.90
N LYS A 191 -2.44 18.50 -13.69
CA LYS A 191 -2.37 19.40 -12.53
C LYS A 191 -0.96 19.35 -11.94
N LEU A 192 -0.40 20.53 -11.68
CA LEU A 192 0.88 20.70 -10.98
C LEU A 192 0.65 21.48 -9.69
N ASP A 193 0.97 20.87 -8.56
CA ASP A 193 0.85 21.48 -7.22
C ASP A 193 2.25 21.72 -6.66
N ILE A 194 2.64 22.99 -6.49
CA ILE A 194 4.01 23.42 -6.23
C ILE A 194 4.06 24.70 -5.40
N LYS A 195 5.12 24.83 -4.57
CA LYS A 195 5.39 26.05 -3.79
C LYS A 195 6.15 27.12 -4.56
N LEU A 196 6.94 26.73 -5.57
CA LEU A 196 7.75 27.63 -6.39
C LEU A 196 8.07 26.98 -7.74
N ALA A 197 7.78 27.67 -8.84
CA ALA A 197 8.31 27.34 -10.16
C ALA A 197 9.40 28.35 -10.57
N ARG A 198 10.41 27.89 -11.30
CA ARG A 198 11.32 28.76 -12.07
C ARG A 198 11.30 28.29 -13.52
N THR A 199 10.61 29.03 -14.38
CA THR A 199 10.49 28.73 -15.81
C THR A 199 10.50 30.02 -16.60
N HIS A 200 10.92 29.94 -17.86
CA HIS A 200 10.83 31.02 -18.84
C HIS A 200 9.39 31.23 -19.34
N ARG A 201 8.55 30.19 -19.29
CA ARG A 201 7.18 30.20 -19.85
C ARG A 201 6.26 29.24 -19.11
N ILE A 202 5.01 29.67 -18.93
CA ILE A 202 3.87 28.84 -18.50
C ILE A 202 2.78 29.04 -19.56
N VAL A 203 2.32 27.97 -20.19
CA VAL A 203 1.27 27.99 -21.22
C VAL A 203 0.37 26.76 -21.06
N SER A 204 -0.91 26.90 -21.36
CA SER A 204 -1.80 25.77 -21.63
C SER A 204 -1.72 25.34 -23.10
N PRO A 205 -2.20 24.14 -23.45
CA PRO A 205 -2.56 23.79 -24.84
C PRO A 205 -3.56 24.78 -25.44
N ILE A 206 -3.58 24.91 -26.77
CA ILE A 206 -4.42 25.87 -27.51
C ILE A 206 -5.92 25.73 -27.16
N ASP A 207 -6.37 24.51 -26.92
CA ASP A 207 -7.78 24.16 -26.65
C ASP A 207 -8.11 24.02 -25.14
N LYS A 208 -7.22 24.45 -24.23
CA LYS A 208 -7.44 24.37 -22.78
C LYS A 208 -7.10 25.69 -22.07
N ASP A 209 -7.86 26.01 -21.04
CA ASP A 209 -7.59 27.17 -20.17
C ASP A 209 -6.41 26.92 -19.23
N LEU A 210 -5.58 27.95 -19.00
CA LEU A 210 -4.55 27.94 -17.96
C LEU A 210 -5.14 28.49 -16.65
N THR A 211 -5.30 27.65 -15.63
CA THR A 211 -5.74 28.08 -14.31
C THR A 211 -4.56 28.14 -13.33
N LEU A 212 -4.40 29.30 -12.67
CA LEU A 212 -3.43 29.51 -11.60
C LEU A 212 -4.21 29.82 -10.32
N SER A 213 -4.07 28.99 -9.30
CA SER A 213 -4.77 29.11 -8.02
C SER A 213 -3.81 28.86 -6.86
N ALA A 214 -4.01 29.57 -5.75
CA ALA A 214 -3.27 29.39 -4.51
C ALA A 214 -4.14 29.79 -3.32
N GLU A 215 -3.97 29.13 -2.18
CA GLU A 215 -4.77 29.37 -0.97
C GLU A 215 -4.51 30.73 -0.30
N SER A 216 -3.34 31.35 -0.55
CA SER A 216 -2.94 32.61 0.10
C SER A 216 -2.61 33.71 -0.90
N TYR A 217 -1.66 33.49 -1.81
CA TYR A 217 -1.31 34.46 -2.85
C TYR A 217 -0.56 33.79 -4.01
N VAL A 218 -0.72 34.34 -5.22
CA VAL A 218 0.11 34.03 -6.39
C VAL A 218 1.06 35.20 -6.61
N ARG A 219 2.37 34.95 -6.71
CA ARG A 219 3.38 36.00 -6.92
C ARG A 219 4.24 35.71 -8.15
N ILE A 220 3.87 36.32 -9.27
CA ILE A 220 4.64 36.26 -10.52
C ILE A 220 5.75 37.32 -10.47
N LYS A 221 6.97 36.94 -10.86
CA LYS A 221 8.13 37.83 -11.00
C LYS A 221 8.97 37.39 -12.20
N GLY A 222 9.43 38.34 -13.00
CA GLY A 222 10.49 38.13 -13.99
C GLY A 222 11.56 39.21 -13.85
N ILE A 223 12.80 38.86 -14.20
CA ILE A 223 13.95 39.78 -14.17
C ILE A 223 13.90 40.80 -15.31
N GLU A 224 13.28 40.43 -16.43
CA GLU A 224 13.08 41.24 -17.64
C GLU A 224 11.64 41.80 -17.74
N GLY A 225 10.89 41.74 -16.63
CA GLY A 225 9.46 42.01 -16.59
C GLY A 225 8.61 40.75 -16.69
N THR A 226 7.29 40.93 -16.81
CA THR A 226 6.31 39.84 -16.87
C THR A 226 5.29 40.15 -17.96
N HIS A 227 5.19 39.27 -18.96
CA HIS A 227 4.17 39.35 -20.01
C HIS A 227 3.11 38.26 -19.79
N MET A 228 1.85 38.61 -19.98
CA MET A 228 0.70 37.72 -19.89
C MET A 228 -0.21 38.02 -21.07
N ASP A 229 -0.50 36.99 -21.86
CA ASP A 229 -1.33 37.07 -23.05
C ASP A 229 -2.34 35.91 -23.04
N GLY A 230 -3.48 36.12 -23.70
CA GLY A 230 -4.57 35.17 -23.77
C GLY A 230 -5.85 35.81 -24.31
N LYS A 231 -6.70 34.99 -24.92
CA LYS A 231 -8.01 35.39 -25.47
C LYS A 231 -8.90 36.13 -24.45
N GLN A 232 -8.76 35.76 -23.17
CA GLN A 232 -9.36 36.43 -22.03
C GLN A 232 -8.46 36.20 -20.82
N ILE A 233 -8.16 37.27 -20.07
CA ILE A 233 -7.45 37.19 -18.80
C ILE A 233 -8.45 37.57 -17.70
N LEU A 234 -8.63 36.68 -16.72
CA LEU A 234 -9.50 36.88 -15.56
C LEU A 234 -8.66 36.78 -14.29
N TRP A 235 -8.53 37.89 -13.57
CA TRP A 235 -7.96 37.89 -12.22
C TRP A 235 -9.08 37.98 -11.19
N LYS A 236 -9.06 37.05 -10.23
CA LYS A 236 -9.95 37.02 -9.08
C LYS A 236 -9.11 36.83 -7.82
N ALA A 237 -9.33 37.67 -6.82
CA ALA A 237 -8.76 37.56 -5.49
C ALA A 237 -9.86 37.85 -4.46
N ASP A 238 -9.74 37.30 -3.26
CA ASP A 238 -10.71 37.55 -2.17
C ASP A 238 -10.46 38.89 -1.47
N GLN A 239 -9.26 39.46 -1.65
CA GLN A 239 -8.85 40.77 -1.15
C GLN A 239 -8.41 41.66 -2.33
N ASP A 240 -7.10 41.88 -2.49
CA ASP A 240 -6.54 42.87 -3.40
C ASP A 240 -5.76 42.24 -4.57
N ILE A 241 -5.70 42.95 -5.70
CA ILE A 241 -4.87 42.61 -6.87
C ILE A 241 -3.81 43.70 -7.02
N PHE A 242 -2.57 43.38 -6.65
CA PHE A 242 -1.45 44.33 -6.69
C PHE A 242 -0.66 44.24 -8.00
N LEU A 243 -0.81 45.25 -8.86
CA LEU A 243 0.05 45.44 -10.04
C LEU A 243 1.14 46.47 -9.69
N LYS A 244 2.41 46.04 -9.63
CA LYS A 244 3.54 46.91 -9.31
C LYS A 244 4.68 46.75 -10.31
N SER A 245 5.02 47.84 -10.98
CA SER A 245 6.30 48.01 -11.67
C SER A 245 7.28 48.77 -10.76
N VAL A 246 8.58 48.50 -10.91
CA VAL A 246 9.64 49.25 -10.22
C VAL A 246 10.28 50.27 -11.18
N ASN A 247 10.72 49.82 -12.36
CA ASN A 247 11.39 50.63 -13.39
C ASN A 247 10.70 50.43 -14.75
N GLY A 248 9.47 50.93 -14.90
CA GLY A 248 8.69 50.80 -16.14
C GLY A 248 7.19 51.01 -15.92
N SER A 249 6.37 50.85 -16.96
CA SER A 249 4.92 50.97 -16.89
C SER A 249 4.22 49.62 -16.66
N VAL A 250 3.07 49.65 -15.98
CA VAL A 250 2.07 48.59 -16.08
C VAL A 250 1.19 48.94 -17.27
N ILE A 251 1.19 48.10 -18.30
CA ILE A 251 0.34 48.27 -19.49
C ILE A 251 -0.72 47.17 -19.45
N LEU A 252 -1.98 47.60 -19.49
CA LEU A 252 -3.13 46.72 -19.71
C LEU A 252 -3.68 47.09 -21.08
N ASP A 253 -3.59 46.18 -22.04
CA ASP A 253 -4.16 46.33 -23.38
C ASP A 253 -5.10 45.15 -23.64
N ALA A 254 -6.27 45.45 -24.21
CA ALA A 254 -7.34 44.50 -24.41
C ALA A 254 -8.20 44.96 -25.61
N PRO A 255 -8.24 44.23 -26.74
CA PRO A 255 -8.97 44.66 -27.94
C PRO A 255 -10.48 44.87 -27.74
N LYS A 256 -11.06 44.31 -26.69
CA LYS A 256 -12.48 44.45 -26.31
C LYS A 256 -12.70 45.39 -25.10
N GLY A 257 -11.66 46.09 -24.67
CA GLY A 257 -11.66 46.90 -23.45
C GLY A 257 -11.35 46.10 -22.19
N ILE A 258 -11.05 46.84 -21.12
CA ILE A 258 -10.77 46.31 -19.78
C ILE A 258 -12.05 46.43 -18.95
N PHE A 259 -12.52 45.33 -18.38
CA PHE A 259 -13.71 45.29 -17.54
C PHE A 259 -13.31 45.12 -16.07
N LEU A 260 -13.72 46.05 -15.22
CA LEU A 260 -13.61 45.95 -13.76
C LEU A 260 -15.01 45.66 -13.20
N ASP A 261 -15.14 44.80 -12.19
CA ASP A 261 -16.45 44.59 -11.56
C ASP A 261 -16.84 45.82 -10.73
N VAL A 262 -17.75 46.60 -11.32
CA VAL A 262 -18.22 47.88 -10.81
C VAL A 262 -19.11 47.70 -9.58
N LYS A 263 -19.67 46.51 -9.31
CA LYS A 263 -20.65 46.32 -8.22
C LYS A 263 -20.07 46.55 -6.84
N ASN A 264 -18.86 46.04 -6.58
CA ASN A 264 -18.20 46.08 -5.28
C ASN A 264 -17.29 47.31 -5.08
N MET A 265 -17.20 48.17 -6.11
CA MET A 265 -16.29 49.31 -6.12
C MET A 265 -16.87 50.50 -5.33
N PRO A 266 -16.14 51.13 -4.39
CA PRO A 266 -16.68 52.20 -3.56
C PRO A 266 -17.16 53.40 -4.38
N ILE A 267 -18.29 53.99 -3.97
CA ILE A 267 -18.85 55.21 -4.56
C ILE A 267 -18.58 56.37 -3.61
N ALA A 268 -17.83 57.37 -4.07
CA ALA A 268 -17.62 58.61 -3.35
C ALA A 268 -18.87 59.50 -3.49
N THR A 269 -19.72 59.50 -2.47
CA THR A 269 -20.90 60.37 -2.39
C THR A 269 -20.51 61.76 -1.88
N SER A 270 -20.68 62.78 -2.71
CA SER A 270 -20.53 64.17 -2.28
C SER A 270 -21.73 64.59 -1.44
N GLU A 271 -21.52 65.48 -0.46
CA GLU A 271 -22.57 66.04 0.41
C GLU A 271 -23.74 66.71 -0.35
N SER A 272 -23.58 67.01 -1.65
CA SER A 272 -24.67 67.46 -2.51
C SER A 272 -25.76 66.41 -2.75
N ASN A 273 -25.48 65.11 -2.56
CA ASN A 273 -26.43 64.02 -2.73
C ASN A 273 -27.26 63.77 -1.46
N LYS A 274 -28.10 64.75 -1.10
CA LYS A 274 -29.22 64.51 -0.17
C LYS A 274 -30.20 63.49 -0.78
N PRO A 275 -30.81 62.60 0.01
CA PRO A 275 -31.75 61.60 -0.50
C PRO A 275 -32.98 62.29 -1.11
N GLY A 276 -33.24 62.08 -2.41
CA GLY A 276 -34.44 62.60 -3.09
C GLY A 276 -34.26 63.15 -4.52
N LYS A 277 -33.07 63.11 -5.13
CA LYS A 277 -32.83 63.53 -6.53
C LYS A 277 -32.02 62.46 -7.32
N PRO A 278 -32.05 62.49 -8.67
CA PRO A 278 -32.32 61.29 -9.46
C PRO A 278 -31.17 60.30 -9.58
N VAL A 279 -31.56 59.06 -9.93
CA VAL A 279 -30.66 57.94 -10.26
C VAL A 279 -29.58 58.39 -11.24
N THR A 280 -28.33 58.35 -10.81
CA THR A 280 -27.18 58.72 -11.65
C THR A 280 -26.80 57.54 -12.56
N LEU A 281 -27.02 57.74 -13.87
CA LEU A 281 -26.78 56.73 -14.91
C LEU A 281 -25.30 56.63 -15.33
N GLN A 282 -24.46 57.57 -14.92
CA GLN A 282 -23.07 57.69 -15.35
C GLN A 282 -22.15 57.93 -14.15
N TYR A 283 -21.01 57.24 -14.16
CA TYR A 283 -19.98 57.35 -13.14
C TYR A 283 -18.64 57.68 -13.80
N LYS A 284 -17.86 58.55 -13.18
CA LYS A 284 -16.43 58.71 -13.47
C LYS A 284 -15.64 57.73 -12.60
N VAL A 285 -14.60 57.15 -13.16
CA VAL A 285 -13.61 56.35 -12.43
C VAL A 285 -12.45 57.26 -12.06
N CYS A 286 -12.10 57.29 -10.77
CA CYS A 286 -11.05 58.11 -10.20
C CYS A 286 -9.99 57.23 -9.53
N VAL A 287 -8.73 57.68 -9.54
CA VAL A 287 -7.59 56.96 -8.93
C VAL A 287 -6.96 57.86 -7.87
N CYS A 288 -6.77 57.31 -6.68
CA CYS A 288 -6.11 57.96 -5.57
C CYS A 288 -4.58 57.97 -5.78
N VAL A 289 -3.97 59.16 -5.73
CA VAL A 289 -2.51 59.32 -5.78
C VAL A 289 -2.00 59.58 -4.36
N PRO A 290 -0.95 58.89 -3.87
CA PRO A 290 -0.13 57.88 -4.55
C PRO A 290 -0.65 56.44 -4.42
N ASN A 291 -1.71 56.19 -3.64
CA ASN A 291 -2.10 54.86 -3.17
C ASN A 291 -2.62 53.89 -4.24
N GLY A 292 -3.01 54.36 -5.42
CA GLY A 292 -3.53 53.53 -6.52
C GLY A 292 -4.95 52.98 -6.33
N LYS A 293 -5.59 53.21 -5.16
CA LYS A 293 -7.01 52.87 -4.93
C LYS A 293 -7.89 53.50 -6.01
N VAL A 294 -8.87 52.75 -6.51
CA VAL A 294 -9.79 53.21 -7.58
C VAL A 294 -11.21 53.31 -7.04
N PHE A 295 -11.90 54.43 -7.29
CA PHE A 295 -13.25 54.72 -6.78
C PHE A 295 -14.16 55.35 -7.85
N ARG A 296 -15.47 55.39 -7.56
CA ARG A 296 -16.51 55.90 -8.47
C ARG A 296 -17.08 57.23 -8.01
N VAL A 297 -17.25 58.16 -8.94
CA VAL A 297 -17.87 59.47 -8.73
C VAL A 297 -19.16 59.55 -9.55
N PRO A 298 -20.34 59.73 -8.94
CA PRO A 298 -21.60 59.85 -9.67
C PRO A 298 -21.66 61.18 -10.44
N VAL A 299 -22.05 61.15 -11.71
CA VAL A 299 -22.21 62.36 -12.54
C VAL A 299 -23.68 62.77 -12.57
N VAL A 300 -23.98 63.91 -11.94
CA VAL A 300 -25.35 64.47 -11.91
C VAL A 300 -25.61 65.26 -13.20
N GLN A 301 -26.59 64.82 -13.99
CA GLN A 301 -27.02 65.54 -15.20
C GLN A 301 -27.73 66.85 -14.81
N GLY A 302 -27.37 67.96 -15.48
CA GLY A 302 -28.02 69.27 -15.32
C GLY A 302 -27.32 70.26 -14.37
N LEU A 303 -26.35 69.81 -13.57
CA LEU A 303 -25.44 70.72 -12.86
C LEU A 303 -24.17 70.94 -13.70
N SER A 304 -23.81 72.21 -13.89
CA SER A 304 -22.68 72.60 -14.74
C SER A 304 -21.38 71.87 -14.36
N HIS A 305 -20.58 71.49 -15.37
CA HIS A 305 -19.45 70.52 -15.29
C HIS A 305 -18.39 70.78 -14.19
N LYS A 306 -18.40 71.94 -13.54
CA LYS A 306 -17.37 72.44 -12.59
C LYS A 306 -17.15 71.58 -11.33
N ASN A 307 -18.16 70.89 -10.80
CA ASN A 307 -18.06 70.13 -9.53
C ASN A 307 -17.97 68.60 -9.69
N SER A 308 -17.55 68.09 -10.86
CA SER A 308 -17.45 66.64 -11.13
C SER A 308 -16.00 66.15 -11.32
N GLY A 309 -15.04 66.78 -10.65
CA GLY A 309 -13.65 66.33 -10.59
C GLY A 309 -13.41 65.38 -9.42
N CYS A 310 -12.38 64.53 -9.51
CA CYS A 310 -11.98 63.60 -8.44
C CYS A 310 -11.47 64.31 -7.16
N ASN A 311 -11.31 65.63 -7.20
CA ASN A 311 -10.58 66.44 -6.21
C ASN A 311 -11.52 67.20 -5.23
N TYR A 312 -12.83 66.93 -5.26
CA TYR A 312 -13.86 67.80 -4.65
C TYR A 312 -14.66 67.10 -3.52
N TYR A 313 -13.94 66.34 -2.68
CA TYR A 313 -14.50 65.56 -1.56
C TYR A 313 -13.96 66.05 -0.21
N SER A 314 -14.81 66.06 0.81
CA SER A 314 -14.46 66.47 2.18
C SER A 314 -13.74 65.34 2.91
N SER A 315 -12.93 65.69 3.92
CA SER A 315 -12.02 64.77 4.62
C SER A 315 -12.70 63.62 5.38
N GLU A 316 -14.00 63.69 5.64
CA GLU A 316 -14.76 62.61 6.29
C GLU A 316 -15.24 61.53 5.29
N ILE A 317 -15.23 61.81 3.98
CA ILE A 317 -15.71 60.91 2.91
C ILE A 317 -14.70 60.83 1.76
N ASP A 318 -13.41 60.97 2.06
CA ASP A 318 -12.34 60.82 1.07
C ASP A 318 -12.00 59.33 0.86
N PRO A 319 -12.28 58.73 -0.31
CA PRO A 319 -11.95 57.34 -0.61
C PRO A 319 -10.44 57.08 -0.73
N CYS A 320 -9.61 58.13 -0.68
CA CYS A 320 -8.16 58.06 -0.82
C CYS A 320 -7.37 57.99 0.48
N MET A 321 -8.00 58.28 1.63
CA MET A 321 -7.43 58.03 2.96
C MET A 321 -7.43 56.53 3.31
#